data_AF-A0A2R5LP86-F1
#
_entry.id   AF-A0A2R5LP86-F1
#
_cell.length_a   1.000
_cell.length_b   1.000
_cell.length_c   1.000
_cell.angle_alpha   90.00
_cell.angle_beta   90.00
_cell.angle_gamma   90.00
#
_symmetry.space_group_name_H-M   'P 1'
#
loop_
_entity.id
_entity.type
_entity.pdbx_description
1 polymer ?
#
loop_
_entity_poly.entity_id
_entity_poly.type
_entity_poly.pdbx_seq_one_letter_code
_entity_poly.pdbx_strand_id
1 'polypeptide(L)'
;MMANQHLRTVFNMCAAFLFLVCVILVISYIYDPQRVHEDLSTIILNSAGFSTVIGFLLAINFSILFLLRPSLHLWAQCRTTVKSGLLDGIFLSLLVIYIAVLLAFPAYYSLKHGFPPLSAAILAFEQVRLIMKLYAYTRELVKKVNKHVLMKETNGTNNVELKLPEMNSLLYFLFAPTLVFRESYPRTPNVRWGTVLWYLSNFLGCILLYSVVLNHFIKDLFRDAGKDDFQLLGFTLTGCSILILGSISLFLMFYGFLHCWLNLFAELLRFGDRLFYLDWWNSTTYADYYRSWNLVVHDWLFTYVYTDAYKIFNRNKRAAMLVV
;
A
#
# COMPACT_ATOMS: atom_id res chain seq x y z
N MET A 1 17.92 10.36 -4.57
CA MET A 1 17.16 11.47 -5.20
C MET A 1 17.76 12.85 -4.89
N MET A 2 18.06 13.21 -3.63
CA MET A 2 18.63 14.54 -3.27
C MET A 2 20.13 14.75 -3.54
N ALA A 3 20.83 13.79 -4.15
CA ALA A 3 22.26 13.93 -4.48
C ALA A 3 22.51 14.77 -5.73
N ASN A 4 21.54 14.83 -6.65
CA ASN A 4 21.64 15.66 -7.85
C ASN A 4 21.18 17.09 -7.52
N GLN A 5 22.06 18.07 -7.78
CA GLN A 5 21.82 19.47 -7.49
C GLN A 5 20.56 20.01 -8.18
N HIS A 6 20.25 19.57 -9.39
CA HIS A 6 19.07 20.03 -10.13
C HIS A 6 17.76 19.53 -9.51
N LEU A 7 17.70 18.26 -9.10
CA LEU A 7 16.52 17.70 -8.42
C LEU A 7 16.34 18.31 -7.03
N ARG A 8 17.43 18.65 -6.35
CA ARG A 8 17.38 19.40 -5.08
C ARG A 8 16.77 20.79 -5.29
N THR A 9 17.08 21.46 -6.40
CA THR A 9 16.45 22.74 -6.74
C THR A 9 14.93 22.60 -6.93
N VAL A 10 14.47 21.58 -7.67
CA VAL A 10 13.03 21.33 -7.84
C VAL A 10 12.35 21.04 -6.50
N PHE A 11 12.97 20.22 -5.65
CA PHE A 11 12.47 19.98 -4.30
C PHE A 11 12.38 21.27 -3.47
N ASN A 12 13.42 22.11 -3.53
CA ASN A 12 13.43 23.41 -2.84
C ASN A 12 12.36 24.36 -3.39
N MET A 13 12.07 24.33 -4.69
CA MET A 13 10.94 25.08 -5.28
C MET A 13 9.60 24.60 -4.73
N CYS A 14 9.38 23.28 -4.64
CA CYS A 14 8.18 22.72 -4.03
C CYS A 14 8.07 23.08 -2.54
N ALA A 15 9.17 23.05 -1.80
CA ALA A 15 9.21 23.45 -0.38
C ALA A 15 8.96 24.95 -0.20
N ALA A 16 9.48 25.79 -1.09
CA ALA A 16 9.22 27.23 -1.10
C ALA A 16 7.74 27.52 -1.46
N PHE A 17 7.17 26.78 -2.41
CA PHE A 17 5.75 26.85 -2.73
C PHE A 17 4.89 26.43 -1.52
N LEU A 18 5.24 25.34 -0.84
CA LEU A 18 4.57 24.91 0.39
C LEU A 18 4.65 26.01 1.46
N PHE A 19 5.83 26.59 1.67
CA PHE A 19 6.00 27.70 2.62
C PHE A 19 5.13 28.90 2.25
N LEU A 20 5.11 29.29 0.98
CA LEU A 20 4.27 30.38 0.48
C LEU A 20 2.78 30.08 0.71
N VAL A 21 2.33 28.87 0.40
CA VAL A 21 0.96 28.42 0.64
C VAL A 21 0.62 28.47 2.14
N CYS A 22 1.51 27.99 3.01
CA CYS A 22 1.33 28.10 4.46
C CYS A 22 1.23 29.55 4.92
N VAL A 23 2.06 30.44 4.39
CA VAL A 23 2.00 31.88 4.69
C VAL A 23 0.68 32.49 4.22
N ILE A 24 0.24 32.19 3.00
CA ILE A 24 -1.04 32.65 2.45
C ILE A 24 -2.20 32.16 3.31
N LEU A 25 -2.19 30.89 3.73
CA LEU A 25 -3.21 30.32 4.60
C LEU A 25 -3.23 31.01 5.96
N VAL A 26 -2.07 31.17 6.61
CA VAL A 26 -1.97 31.87 7.89
C VAL A 26 -2.48 33.31 7.76
N ILE A 27 -2.12 34.03 6.70
CA ILE A 27 -2.63 35.38 6.44
C ILE A 27 -4.16 35.34 6.24
N SER A 28 -4.67 34.41 5.44
CA SER A 28 -6.11 34.25 5.22
C SER A 28 -6.86 33.91 6.51
N TYR A 29 -6.25 33.13 7.40
CA TYR A 29 -6.80 32.74 8.70
C TYR A 29 -6.79 33.87 9.72
N ILE A 30 -5.76 34.73 9.67
CA ILE A 30 -5.72 35.96 10.47
C ILE A 30 -6.82 36.93 10.02
N TYR A 31 -7.06 37.02 8.71
CA TYR A 31 -8.08 37.90 8.15
C TYR A 31 -9.50 37.37 8.34
N ASP A 32 -9.70 36.07 8.18
CA ASP A 32 -10.97 35.38 8.37
C ASP A 32 -10.80 34.13 9.27
N PRO A 33 -11.01 34.28 10.59
CA PRO A 33 -10.92 33.17 11.53
C PRO A 33 -11.96 32.06 11.30
N GLN A 34 -13.08 32.34 10.61
CA GLN A 34 -14.10 31.32 10.34
C GLN A 34 -13.59 30.28 9.34
N ARG A 35 -12.74 30.69 8.40
CA ARG A 35 -12.13 29.82 7.40
C ARG A 35 -11.28 28.70 8.00
N VAL A 36 -10.56 28.98 9.10
CA VAL A 36 -9.81 27.96 9.87
C VAL A 36 -10.74 26.85 10.34
N HIS A 37 -11.90 27.24 10.86
CA HIS A 37 -12.88 26.30 11.38
C HIS A 37 -13.47 25.44 10.26
N GLU A 38 -13.74 26.02 9.09
CA GLU A 38 -14.23 25.28 7.91
C GLU A 38 -13.20 24.28 7.36
N ASP A 39 -11.93 24.68 7.26
CA ASP A 39 -10.87 23.79 6.77
C ASP A 39 -10.59 22.65 7.74
N LEU A 40 -10.51 22.96 9.04
CA LEU A 40 -10.29 21.96 10.08
C LEU A 40 -11.49 21.03 10.25
N SER A 41 -12.73 21.56 10.20
CA SER A 41 -13.94 20.74 10.26
C SER A 41 -14.05 19.79 9.08
N THR A 42 -13.60 20.18 7.88
CA THR A 42 -13.56 19.29 6.71
C THR A 42 -12.60 18.11 6.95
N ILE A 43 -11.43 18.35 7.55
CA ILE A 43 -10.48 17.27 7.90
C ILE A 43 -11.04 16.37 9.00
N ILE A 44 -11.63 16.95 10.04
CA ILE A 44 -12.22 16.20 11.16
C ILE A 44 -13.40 15.34 10.67
N LEU A 45 -14.29 15.91 9.86
CA LEU A 45 -15.43 15.20 9.31
C LEU A 45 -14.98 14.04 8.41
N ASN A 46 -13.97 14.27 7.57
CA ASN A 46 -13.42 13.22 6.71
C ASN A 46 -12.67 12.12 7.48
N SER A 47 -12.17 12.42 8.68
CA SER A 47 -11.50 11.45 9.56
C SER A 47 -12.44 10.81 10.59
N ALA A 48 -13.75 11.07 10.52
CA ALA A 48 -14.71 10.38 11.36
C ALA A 48 -14.64 8.86 11.16
N GLY A 49 -14.77 8.08 12.24
CA GLY A 49 -14.63 6.62 12.21
C GLY A 49 -13.18 6.12 12.26
N PHE A 50 -12.18 6.98 12.37
CA PHE A 50 -10.76 6.56 12.40
C PHE A 50 -10.44 5.54 13.51
N SER A 51 -11.04 5.67 14.70
CA SER A 51 -10.89 4.69 15.79
C SER A 51 -11.36 3.29 15.38
N THR A 52 -12.50 3.20 14.69
CA THR A 52 -13.03 1.92 14.19
C THR A 52 -12.14 1.34 13.09
N VAL A 53 -11.58 2.18 12.21
CA VAL A 53 -10.61 1.75 11.19
C VAL A 53 -9.41 1.11 11.87
N ILE A 54 -8.80 1.77 12.87
CA ILE A 54 -7.69 1.18 13.66
C ILE A 54 -8.11 -0.15 14.29
N GLY A 55 -9.32 -0.22 14.86
CA GLY A 55 -9.86 -1.46 15.43
C GLY A 55 -9.87 -2.61 14.41
N PHE A 56 -10.36 -2.37 13.18
CA PHE A 56 -10.30 -3.33 12.09
C PHE A 56 -8.87 -3.73 11.74
N LEU A 57 -7.95 -2.77 11.61
CA LEU A 57 -6.56 -3.06 11.28
C LEU A 57 -5.89 -3.96 12.33
N LEU A 58 -6.10 -3.66 13.61
CA LEU A 58 -5.59 -4.48 14.70
C LEU A 58 -6.21 -5.88 14.68
N ALA A 59 -7.53 -5.97 14.49
CA ALA A 59 -8.24 -7.24 14.39
C ALA A 59 -7.73 -8.11 13.23
N ILE A 60 -7.52 -7.52 12.04
CA ILE A 60 -7.00 -8.23 10.87
C ILE A 60 -5.57 -8.72 11.14
N ASN A 61 -4.68 -7.86 11.65
CA ASN A 61 -3.31 -8.29 11.97
C ASN A 61 -3.29 -9.40 13.03
N PHE A 62 -4.12 -9.30 14.06
CA PHE A 62 -4.27 -10.35 15.08
C PHE A 62 -4.77 -11.66 14.46
N SER A 63 -5.79 -11.60 13.62
CA SER A 63 -6.31 -12.79 12.92
C SER A 63 -5.27 -13.46 12.02
N ILE A 64 -4.40 -12.70 11.34
CA ILE A 64 -3.30 -13.26 10.55
C ILE A 64 -2.29 -14.00 11.45
N LEU A 65 -1.93 -13.42 12.60
CA LEU A 65 -0.93 -14.00 13.51
C LEU A 65 -1.43 -15.23 14.27
N PHE A 66 -2.67 -15.18 14.74
CA PHE A 66 -3.20 -16.17 15.70
C PHE A 66 -4.21 -17.15 15.10
N LEU A 67 -4.81 -16.86 13.94
CA LEU A 67 -5.74 -17.77 13.28
C LEU A 67 -5.12 -18.37 12.00
N LEU A 68 -4.68 -17.52 11.07
CA LEU A 68 -4.14 -17.99 9.79
C LEU A 68 -2.83 -18.76 9.97
N ARG A 69 -1.84 -18.18 10.66
CA ARG A 69 -0.52 -18.81 10.80
C ARG A 69 -0.59 -20.21 11.44
N PRO A 70 -1.27 -20.41 12.59
CA PRO A 70 -1.41 -21.75 13.16
C PRO A 70 -2.11 -22.73 12.22
N SER A 71 -3.17 -22.30 11.52
CA SER A 71 -3.85 -23.12 10.51
C SER A 71 -2.92 -23.57 9.39
N LEU A 72 -2.06 -22.68 8.89
CA LEU A 72 -1.08 -23.01 7.85
C LEU A 72 0.04 -23.92 8.34
N HIS A 73 0.48 -23.74 9.59
CA HIS A 73 1.45 -24.65 10.23
C HIS A 73 0.86 -26.05 10.44
N LEU A 74 -0.41 -26.14 10.87
CA LEU A 74 -1.16 -27.38 11.00
C LEU A 74 -1.25 -28.09 9.63
N TRP A 75 -1.60 -27.35 8.57
CA TRP A 75 -1.59 -27.88 7.21
C TRP A 75 -0.21 -28.42 6.81
N ALA A 76 0.86 -27.67 7.07
CA ALA A 76 2.22 -28.10 6.74
C ALA A 76 2.62 -29.42 7.46
N GLN A 77 2.23 -29.58 8.72
CA GLN A 77 2.43 -30.82 9.48
C GLN A 77 1.58 -31.97 8.92
N CYS A 78 0.31 -31.71 8.61
CA CYS A 78 -0.57 -32.70 7.99
C CYS A 78 -0.02 -33.15 6.63
N ARG A 79 0.47 -32.22 5.81
CA ARG A 79 1.01 -32.51 4.47
C ARG A 79 2.27 -33.37 4.50
N THR A 80 3.12 -33.19 5.52
CA THR A 80 4.37 -33.95 5.69
C THR A 80 4.18 -35.34 6.29
N THR A 81 3.05 -35.58 6.97
CA THR A 81 2.67 -36.86 7.60
C THR A 81 1.72 -37.67 6.72
N VAL A 82 0.68 -37.04 6.20
CA VAL A 82 -0.40 -37.64 5.40
C VAL A 82 -0.48 -36.97 4.03
N LYS A 83 -0.17 -37.72 2.97
CA LYS A 83 -0.34 -37.27 1.58
C LYS A 83 -1.79 -37.44 1.12
N SER A 84 -2.70 -36.65 1.67
CA SER A 84 -4.11 -36.63 1.23
C SER A 84 -4.44 -35.32 0.51
N GLY A 85 -4.86 -35.42 -0.74
CA GLY A 85 -5.35 -34.27 -1.51
C GLY A 85 -6.65 -33.69 -0.96
N LEU A 86 -7.43 -34.48 -0.22
CA LEU A 86 -8.67 -34.02 0.42
C LEU A 86 -8.37 -33.02 1.55
N LEU A 87 -7.32 -33.26 2.35
CA LEU A 87 -6.89 -32.31 3.38
C LEU A 87 -6.44 -30.98 2.75
N ASP A 88 -5.66 -31.03 1.66
CA ASP A 88 -5.26 -29.81 0.94
C ASP A 88 -6.47 -29.01 0.44
N GLY A 89 -7.49 -29.69 -0.09
CA GLY A 89 -8.74 -29.07 -0.52
C GLY A 89 -9.48 -28.38 0.63
N ILE A 90 -9.56 -29.01 1.81
CA ILE A 90 -10.18 -28.42 2.99
C ILE A 90 -9.44 -27.15 3.42
N PHE A 91 -8.12 -27.20 3.59
CA PHE A 91 -7.34 -26.02 4.00
C PHE A 91 -7.39 -24.90 2.96
N LEU A 92 -7.40 -25.24 1.67
CA LEU A 92 -7.59 -24.26 0.60
C LEU A 92 -8.97 -23.59 0.69
N SER A 93 -10.04 -24.38 0.90
CA SER A 93 -11.39 -23.83 1.04
C SER A 93 -11.51 -22.89 2.25
N LEU A 94 -10.92 -23.26 3.40
CA LEU A 94 -10.87 -22.42 4.59
C LEU A 94 -10.12 -21.12 4.33
N LEU A 95 -8.99 -21.17 3.61
CA LEU A 95 -8.22 -19.98 3.24
C LEU A 95 -9.03 -19.04 2.34
N VAL A 96 -9.73 -19.58 1.33
CA VAL A 96 -10.56 -18.79 0.41
C VAL A 96 -11.72 -18.13 1.16
N ILE A 97 -12.40 -18.87 2.04
CA ILE A 97 -13.46 -18.33 2.89
C ILE A 97 -12.91 -17.22 3.79
N TYR A 98 -11.75 -17.43 4.39
CA TYR A 98 -11.09 -16.44 5.24
C TYR A 98 -10.76 -15.14 4.49
N ILE A 99 -10.19 -15.23 3.28
CA ILE A 99 -9.91 -14.05 2.44
C ILE A 99 -11.21 -13.35 2.04
N ALA A 100 -12.26 -14.10 1.68
CA ALA A 100 -13.56 -13.53 1.32
C ALA A 100 -14.18 -12.76 2.49
N VAL A 101 -14.10 -13.28 3.71
CA VAL A 101 -14.57 -12.61 4.93
C VAL A 101 -13.77 -11.34 5.20
N LEU A 102 -12.43 -11.40 5.10
CA LEU A 102 -11.55 -10.23 5.30
C LEU A 102 -11.84 -9.09 4.32
N LEU A 103 -12.25 -9.42 3.09
CA LEU A 103 -12.62 -8.45 2.07
C LEU A 103 -14.04 -7.90 2.32
N ALA A 104 -15.03 -8.79 2.46
CA ALA A 104 -16.44 -8.43 2.49
C ALA A 104 -16.85 -7.75 3.80
N PHE A 105 -16.35 -8.19 4.95
CA PHE A 105 -16.84 -7.72 6.25
C PHE A 105 -16.53 -6.23 6.52
N PRO A 106 -15.27 -5.74 6.40
CA PRO A 106 -15.01 -4.31 6.62
C PRO A 106 -15.59 -3.43 5.51
N ALA A 107 -15.70 -3.93 4.27
CA ALA A 107 -16.35 -3.21 3.18
C ALA A 107 -17.86 -3.02 3.45
N TYR A 108 -18.55 -4.09 3.84
CA TYR A 108 -19.95 -4.02 4.26
C TYR A 108 -20.16 -3.08 5.44
N TYR A 109 -19.29 -3.15 6.45
CA TYR A 109 -19.36 -2.27 7.62
C TYR A 109 -19.19 -0.79 7.22
N SER A 110 -18.19 -0.50 6.38
CA SER A 110 -17.92 0.85 5.88
C SER A 110 -19.10 1.44 5.12
N LEU A 111 -19.75 0.65 4.27
CA LEU A 111 -20.94 1.07 3.52
C LEU A 111 -22.16 1.27 4.42
N LYS A 112 -22.41 0.33 5.34
CA LYS A 112 -23.56 0.40 6.25
C LYS A 112 -23.49 1.60 7.20
N HIS A 113 -22.30 1.92 7.69
CA HIS A 113 -22.09 3.04 8.60
C HIS A 113 -21.76 4.36 7.88
N GLY A 114 -21.75 4.38 6.54
CA GLY A 114 -21.53 5.59 5.75
C GLY A 114 -20.20 6.28 6.06
N PHE A 115 -19.10 5.52 6.08
CA PHE A 115 -17.79 6.11 6.39
C PHE A 115 -17.44 7.25 5.42
N PRO A 116 -16.86 8.35 5.92
CA PRO A 116 -16.35 9.40 5.06
C PRO A 116 -15.28 8.87 4.09
N PRO A 117 -15.08 9.53 2.94
CA PRO A 117 -14.20 9.04 1.88
C PRO A 117 -12.77 8.73 2.34
N LEU A 118 -12.19 9.56 3.21
CA LEU A 118 -10.82 9.37 3.70
C LEU A 118 -10.70 8.11 4.59
N SER A 119 -11.56 7.97 5.60
CA SER A 119 -11.58 6.78 6.46
C SER A 119 -11.85 5.50 5.68
N ALA A 120 -12.78 5.53 4.71
CA ALA A 120 -13.07 4.42 3.83
C ALA A 120 -11.87 4.05 2.94
N ALA A 121 -11.17 5.05 2.38
CA ALA A 121 -9.98 4.84 1.56
C ALA A 121 -8.84 4.22 2.38
N ILE A 122 -8.58 4.69 3.60
CA ILE A 122 -7.56 4.12 4.50
C ILE A 122 -7.88 2.65 4.77
N LEU A 123 -9.14 2.33 5.11
CA LEU A 123 -9.56 0.96 5.37
C LEU A 123 -9.35 0.07 4.13
N ALA A 124 -9.77 0.53 2.95
CA ALA A 124 -9.65 -0.22 1.71
C ALA A 124 -8.17 -0.47 1.31
N PHE A 125 -7.32 0.56 1.37
CA PHE A 125 -5.90 0.41 1.04
C PHE A 125 -5.19 -0.55 1.99
N GLU A 126 -5.48 -0.46 3.28
CA GLU A 126 -4.92 -1.36 4.27
C GLU A 126 -5.44 -2.80 4.14
N GLN A 127 -6.73 -2.99 3.80
CA GLN A 127 -7.26 -4.32 3.48
C GLN A 127 -6.52 -4.95 2.30
N VAL A 128 -6.36 -4.22 1.19
CA VAL A 128 -5.64 -4.71 0.01
C VAL A 128 -4.19 -5.03 0.38
N ARG A 129 -3.50 -4.16 1.12
CA ARG A 129 -2.13 -4.38 1.60
C ARG A 129 -2.01 -5.67 2.40
N LEU A 130 -2.89 -5.88 3.38
CA LEU A 130 -2.86 -7.05 4.27
C LEU A 130 -3.21 -8.34 3.52
N ILE A 131 -4.14 -8.30 2.56
CA ILE A 131 -4.47 -9.45 1.70
C ILE A 131 -3.27 -9.83 0.82
N MET A 132 -2.60 -8.85 0.20
CA MET A 132 -1.39 -9.10 -0.60
C MET A 132 -0.28 -9.74 0.25
N LYS A 133 -0.07 -9.25 1.48
CA LYS A 133 0.90 -9.83 2.43
C LYS A 133 0.53 -11.24 2.86
N LEU A 134 -0.75 -11.46 3.19
CA LEU A 134 -1.28 -12.78 3.54
C LEU A 134 -1.02 -13.79 2.41
N TYR A 135 -1.31 -13.40 1.16
CA TYR A 135 -1.07 -14.24 0.00
C TYR A 135 0.42 -14.54 -0.16
N ALA A 136 1.28 -13.51 -0.07
CA ALA A 136 2.73 -13.66 -0.18
C ALA A 136 3.30 -14.64 0.85
N TYR A 137 2.89 -14.50 2.13
CA TYR A 137 3.29 -15.41 3.20
C TYR A 137 2.84 -16.84 2.92
N THR A 138 1.56 -17.03 2.57
CA THR A 138 0.99 -18.34 2.30
C THR A 138 1.69 -19.01 1.11
N ARG A 139 1.93 -18.27 0.03
CA ARG A 139 2.57 -18.77 -1.19
C ARG A 139 4.02 -19.22 -0.93
N GLU A 140 4.80 -18.44 -0.19
CA GLU A 140 6.18 -18.81 0.15
C GLU A 140 6.23 -20.00 1.12
N LEU A 141 5.30 -20.08 2.06
CA LEU A 141 5.17 -21.23 2.95
C LEU A 141 4.85 -22.52 2.17
N VAL A 142 3.86 -22.48 1.28
CA VAL A 142 3.46 -23.60 0.42
C VAL A 142 4.63 -24.06 -0.46
N LYS A 143 5.36 -23.11 -1.08
CA LYS A 143 6.57 -23.41 -1.87
C LYS A 143 7.61 -24.15 -1.02
N LYS A 144 7.86 -23.71 0.22
CA LYS A 144 8.84 -24.31 1.13
C LYS A 144 8.44 -25.73 1.55
N VAL A 145 7.18 -25.93 1.90
CA VAL A 145 6.63 -27.25 2.29
C VAL A 145 6.71 -28.23 1.11
N ASN A 146 6.28 -27.83 -0.08
CA ASN A 146 6.31 -28.70 -1.26
C ASN A 146 7.74 -29.09 -1.66
N LYS A 147 8.70 -28.16 -1.57
CA LYS A 147 10.11 -28.45 -1.80
C LYS A 147 10.67 -29.47 -0.80
N HIS A 148 10.28 -29.34 0.48
CA HIS A 148 10.68 -30.27 1.53
C HIS A 148 10.11 -31.68 1.31
N VAL A 149 8.82 -31.79 0.96
CA VAL A 149 8.17 -33.07 0.65
C VAL A 149 8.87 -33.76 -0.53
N LEU A 150 9.19 -33.03 -1.60
CA LEU A 150 9.91 -33.55 -2.76
C LEU A 150 11.33 -34.05 -2.39
N MET A 151 12.06 -33.31 -1.56
CA MET A 151 13.39 -33.71 -1.08
C MET A 151 13.34 -34.97 -0.21
N LYS A 152 12.32 -35.08 0.65
CA LYS A 152 12.09 -36.27 1.48
C LYS A 152 11.80 -37.52 0.63
N GLU A 153 11.10 -37.36 -0.49
CA GLU A 153 10.84 -38.45 -1.44
C GLU A 153 12.10 -38.87 -2.21
N THR A 154 12.95 -37.91 -2.60
CA THR A 154 14.13 -38.18 -3.42
C THR A 154 15.28 -38.82 -2.62
N ASN A 155 15.48 -38.40 -1.37
CA ASN A 155 16.71 -38.75 -0.64
C ASN A 155 16.61 -39.99 0.25
N GLY A 156 15.44 -40.61 0.45
CA GLY A 156 15.29 -41.91 1.13
C GLY A 156 15.74 -42.02 2.61
N THR A 157 16.52 -41.07 3.15
CA THR A 157 17.06 -41.10 4.52
C THR A 157 16.99 -39.75 5.25
N ASN A 158 16.29 -39.83 6.37
CA ASN A 158 16.28 -39.10 7.65
C ASN A 158 17.00 -37.74 7.84
N ASN A 159 16.24 -36.83 8.47
CA ASN A 159 16.63 -35.65 9.26
C ASN A 159 16.78 -34.30 8.56
N VAL A 160 16.12 -34.07 7.42
CA VAL A 160 15.84 -32.69 7.02
C VAL A 160 14.62 -32.21 7.81
N GLU A 161 14.83 -31.47 8.90
CA GLU A 161 13.74 -30.85 9.65
C GLU A 161 13.09 -29.74 8.83
N LEU A 162 11.75 -29.73 8.81
CA LEU A 162 10.99 -28.65 8.18
C LEU A 162 11.08 -27.40 9.07
N LYS A 163 12.02 -26.51 8.77
CA LYS A 163 12.10 -25.20 9.44
C LYS A 163 10.99 -24.29 8.92
N LEU A 164 9.89 -24.15 9.65
CA LEU A 164 8.82 -23.22 9.32
C LEU A 164 9.19 -21.78 9.73
N PRO A 165 8.63 -20.75 9.06
CA PRO A 165 8.92 -19.36 9.41
C PRO A 165 8.52 -19.03 10.86
N GLU A 166 9.39 -18.28 11.54
CA GLU A 166 9.16 -17.84 12.91
C GLU A 166 8.09 -16.75 12.97
N MET A 167 7.38 -16.65 14.10
CA MET A 167 6.36 -15.61 14.31
C MET A 167 6.95 -14.20 14.19
N ASN A 168 8.18 -14.01 14.67
CA ASN A 168 8.90 -12.72 14.61
C ASN A 168 9.12 -12.25 13.17
N SER A 169 9.40 -13.19 12.25
CA SER A 169 9.58 -12.87 10.83
C SER A 169 8.28 -12.41 10.18
N LEU A 170 7.15 -13.05 10.52
CA LEU A 170 5.82 -12.65 10.04
C LEU A 170 5.41 -11.30 10.63
N LEU A 171 5.58 -11.10 11.95
CA LEU A 171 5.25 -9.84 12.61
C LEU A 171 6.05 -8.67 11.99
N TYR A 172 7.36 -8.86 11.77
CA TYR A 172 8.18 -7.87 11.09
C TYR A 172 7.66 -7.59 9.67
N PHE A 173 7.34 -8.64 8.91
CA PHE A 173 6.84 -8.50 7.55
C PHE A 173 5.50 -7.76 7.47
N LEU A 174 4.57 -7.94 8.41
CA LEU A 174 3.28 -7.25 8.43
C LEU A 174 3.44 -5.72 8.42
N PHE A 175 4.47 -5.19 9.08
CA PHE A 175 4.76 -3.76 9.12
C PHE A 175 5.82 -3.30 8.11
N ALA A 176 6.67 -4.20 7.59
CA ALA A 176 7.72 -3.86 6.63
C ALA A 176 7.15 -3.20 5.36
N PRO A 177 7.83 -2.21 4.76
CA PRO A 177 7.39 -1.53 3.53
C PRO A 177 7.66 -2.36 2.26
N THR A 178 7.32 -3.65 2.30
CA THR A 178 7.40 -4.59 1.18
C THR A 178 6.22 -5.54 1.20
N LEU A 179 5.84 -6.06 0.04
CA LEU A 179 4.76 -7.03 -0.12
C LEU A 179 5.28 -8.45 -0.42
N VAL A 180 6.59 -8.60 -0.66
CA VAL A 180 7.21 -9.90 -0.93
C VAL A 180 7.75 -10.49 0.36
N PHE A 181 7.26 -11.65 0.78
CA PHE A 181 7.68 -12.28 2.03
C PHE A 181 9.06 -12.92 1.91
N ARG A 182 9.95 -12.59 2.85
CA ARG A 182 11.25 -13.22 3.10
C ARG A 182 11.43 -13.43 4.60
N GLU A 183 12.17 -14.47 4.98
CA GLU A 183 12.48 -14.77 6.39
C GLU A 183 13.48 -13.78 6.99
N SER A 184 14.40 -13.28 6.16
CA SER A 184 15.37 -12.25 6.52
C SER A 184 15.39 -11.17 5.44
N TYR A 185 15.51 -9.92 5.90
CA TYR A 185 15.66 -8.74 5.05
C TYR A 185 16.97 -8.05 5.39
N PRO A 186 17.60 -7.33 4.44
CA PRO A 186 18.73 -6.48 4.76
C PRO A 186 18.31 -5.44 5.80
N ARG A 187 19.14 -5.25 6.84
CA ARG A 187 18.84 -4.33 7.95
C ARG A 187 19.89 -3.24 8.11
N THR A 188 19.45 -2.04 8.47
CA THR A 188 20.36 -0.97 8.88
C THR A 188 20.80 -1.18 10.34
N PRO A 189 22.02 -0.76 10.72
CA PRO A 189 22.54 -1.00 12.07
C PRO A 189 21.71 -0.28 13.14
N ASN A 190 21.44 1.01 12.93
CA ASN A 190 20.74 1.87 13.88
C ASN A 190 19.58 2.61 13.21
N VAL A 191 18.60 3.05 14.02
CA VAL A 191 17.52 3.95 13.61
C VAL A 191 18.01 5.38 13.71
N ARG A 192 18.00 6.13 12.60
CA ARG A 192 18.36 7.55 12.57
C ARG A 192 17.12 8.40 12.81
N TRP A 193 16.84 8.75 14.06
CA TRP A 193 15.66 9.51 14.46
C TRP A 193 15.52 10.87 13.77
N GLY A 194 16.63 11.56 13.48
CA GLY A 194 16.59 12.80 12.70
C GLY A 194 16.01 12.59 11.29
N THR A 195 16.35 11.47 10.64
CA THR A 195 15.79 11.10 9.34
C THR A 195 14.33 10.66 9.45
N VAL A 196 13.95 9.95 10.51
CA VAL A 196 12.55 9.60 10.81
C VAL A 196 11.70 10.86 10.93
N LEU A 197 12.11 11.81 11.77
CA LEU A 197 11.39 13.08 11.97
C LEU A 197 11.34 13.91 10.69
N TRP A 198 12.41 13.90 9.89
CA TRP A 198 12.43 14.54 8.58
C TRP A 198 11.36 13.97 7.63
N TYR A 199 11.29 12.64 7.48
CA TYR A 199 10.27 12.02 6.62
C TYR A 199 8.86 12.21 7.17
N LEU A 200 8.67 12.13 8.49
CA LEU A 200 7.39 12.39 9.14
C LEU A 200 6.91 13.82 8.88
N SER A 201 7.79 14.82 9.06
CA SER A 201 7.48 16.23 8.80
C SER A 201 7.09 16.46 7.34
N ASN A 202 7.86 15.92 6.38
CA ASN A 202 7.53 16.04 4.96
C ASN A 202 6.20 15.33 4.61
N PHE A 203 5.91 14.17 5.21
CA PHE A 203 4.65 13.47 5.00
C PHE A 203 3.45 14.29 5.49
N LEU A 204 3.53 14.84 6.71
CA LEU A 204 2.50 15.73 7.25
C LEU A 204 2.34 16.99 6.38
N GLY A 205 3.44 17.58 5.91
CA GLY A 205 3.43 18.71 4.99
C GLY A 205 2.70 18.38 3.66
N CYS A 206 2.89 17.18 3.12
CA CYS A 206 2.17 16.72 1.93
C CYS A 206 0.67 16.56 2.18
N ILE A 207 0.27 16.03 3.33
CA ILE A 207 -1.15 15.90 3.71
C ILE A 207 -1.81 17.28 3.80
N LEU A 208 -1.14 18.23 4.46
CA LEU A 208 -1.64 19.60 4.59
C LEU A 208 -1.75 20.30 3.23
N LEU A 209 -0.74 20.14 2.36
CA LEU A 209 -0.81 20.73 1.03
C LEU A 209 -1.92 20.09 0.19
N TYR A 210 -2.10 18.78 0.31
CA TYR A 210 -3.18 18.08 -0.37
C TYR A 210 -4.56 18.53 0.12
N SER A 211 -4.75 18.75 1.43
CA SER A 211 -6.02 19.27 1.97
C SER A 211 -6.32 20.68 1.45
N VAL A 212 -5.30 21.52 1.29
CA VAL A 212 -5.44 22.86 0.72
C VAL A 212 -5.84 22.81 -0.75
N VAL A 213 -5.17 21.95 -1.54
CA VAL A 213 -5.53 21.71 -2.96
C VAL A 213 -6.98 21.24 -3.07
N LEU A 214 -7.41 20.34 -2.18
CA LEU A 214 -8.79 19.87 -2.13
C LEU A 214 -9.78 20.98 -1.77
N ASN A 215 -9.57 21.69 -0.66
CA ASN A 215 -10.55 22.62 -0.11
C ASN A 215 -10.70 23.91 -0.91
N HIS A 216 -9.61 24.46 -1.46
CA HIS A 216 -9.64 25.77 -2.13
C HIS A 216 -9.62 25.72 -3.65
N PHE A 217 -9.31 24.58 -4.24
CA PHE A 217 -9.24 24.48 -5.70
C PHE A 217 -10.21 23.43 -6.22
N ILE A 218 -10.13 22.20 -5.72
CA ILE A 218 -10.99 21.11 -6.22
C ILE A 218 -12.44 21.34 -5.79
N LYS A 219 -12.71 21.61 -4.50
CA LYS A 219 -14.06 21.80 -3.98
C LYS A 219 -14.78 22.97 -4.66
N ASP A 220 -14.10 24.10 -4.82
CA ASP A 220 -14.69 25.27 -5.48
C ASP A 220 -14.96 25.01 -6.97
N LEU A 221 -14.07 24.29 -7.66
CA LEU A 221 -14.27 23.91 -9.07
C LEU A 221 -15.50 23.01 -9.27
N PHE A 222 -15.82 22.16 -8.29
CA PHE A 222 -16.95 21.23 -8.36
C PHE A 222 -18.21 21.68 -7.59
N ARG A 223 -18.20 22.87 -6.98
CA ARG A 223 -19.30 23.35 -6.13
C ARG A 223 -20.63 23.47 -6.88
N ASP A 224 -20.57 23.86 -8.14
CA ASP A 224 -21.73 24.05 -9.01
C ASP A 224 -21.88 22.95 -10.07
N ALA A 225 -21.04 21.90 -9.97
CA ALA A 225 -21.11 20.76 -10.88
C ALA A 225 -22.47 20.06 -10.76
N GLY A 226 -23.17 19.92 -11.89
CA GLY A 226 -24.48 19.26 -11.97
C GLY A 226 -25.68 20.15 -11.65
N LYS A 227 -25.49 21.46 -11.40
CA LYS A 227 -26.60 22.43 -11.25
C LYS A 227 -27.06 23.01 -12.58
N ASP A 228 -26.11 23.22 -13.49
CA ASP A 228 -26.36 23.79 -14.81
C ASP A 228 -26.49 22.68 -15.88
N ASP A 229 -27.23 22.97 -16.95
CA ASP A 229 -27.31 22.10 -18.12
C ASP A 229 -25.93 21.86 -18.75
N PHE A 230 -25.76 20.72 -19.41
CA PHE A 230 -24.47 20.34 -20.00
C PHE A 230 -23.99 21.35 -21.05
N GLN A 231 -22.89 22.03 -20.74
CA GLN A 231 -22.20 22.94 -21.66
C GLN A 231 -20.80 22.40 -21.99
N LEU A 232 -20.53 22.20 -23.28
CA LEU A 232 -19.24 21.69 -23.75
C LEU A 232 -18.07 22.58 -23.31
N LEU A 233 -18.24 23.91 -23.39
CA LEU A 233 -17.20 24.87 -22.99
C LEU A 233 -16.86 24.76 -21.50
N GLY A 234 -17.89 24.71 -20.63
CA GLY A 234 -17.69 24.53 -19.19
C GLY A 234 -16.99 23.21 -18.89
N PHE A 235 -17.43 22.11 -19.52
CA PHE A 235 -16.79 20.80 -19.39
C PHE A 235 -15.30 20.82 -19.79
N THR A 236 -14.96 21.44 -20.92
CA THR A 236 -13.56 21.54 -21.39
C THR A 236 -12.72 22.39 -20.45
N LEU A 237 -13.20 23.54 -20.00
CA LEU A 237 -12.49 24.41 -19.06
C LEU A 237 -12.23 23.70 -17.72
N THR A 238 -13.25 23.05 -17.16
CA THR A 238 -13.12 22.25 -15.94
C THR A 238 -12.12 21.10 -16.15
N GLY A 239 -12.14 20.42 -17.31
CA GLY A 239 -11.17 19.39 -17.67
C GLY A 239 -9.72 19.90 -17.69
N CYS A 240 -9.47 21.08 -18.28
CA CYS A 240 -8.16 21.71 -18.28
C CYS A 240 -7.68 22.06 -16.87
N SER A 241 -8.55 22.60 -16.02
CA SER A 241 -8.22 22.89 -14.62
C SER A 241 -7.89 21.62 -13.82
N ILE A 242 -8.65 20.54 -14.02
CA ILE A 242 -8.42 19.26 -13.34
C ILE A 242 -7.09 18.63 -13.77
N LEU A 243 -6.66 18.78 -15.03
CA LEU A 243 -5.36 18.25 -15.49
C LEU A 243 -4.20 18.79 -14.65
N ILE A 244 -4.20 20.08 -14.35
CA ILE A 244 -3.17 20.75 -13.55
C ILE A 244 -3.27 20.32 -12.09
N LEU A 245 -4.47 20.46 -11.48
CA LEU A 245 -4.71 20.11 -10.07
C LEU A 245 -4.48 18.61 -9.81
N GLY A 246 -4.86 17.76 -10.76
CA GLY A 246 -4.69 16.31 -10.74
C GLY A 246 -3.22 15.92 -10.82
N SER A 247 -2.44 16.59 -11.67
CA SER A 247 -1.00 16.39 -11.75
C SER A 247 -0.29 16.77 -10.45
N ILE A 248 -0.63 17.92 -9.85
CA ILE A 248 -0.12 18.34 -8.54
C ILE A 248 -0.48 17.29 -7.48
N SER A 249 -1.74 16.85 -7.46
CA SER A 249 -2.23 15.82 -6.53
C SER A 249 -1.48 14.49 -6.67
N LEU A 250 -1.20 14.07 -7.91
CA LEU A 250 -0.44 12.85 -8.21
C LEU A 250 1.00 12.94 -7.69
N PHE A 251 1.69 14.06 -7.92
CA PHE A 251 3.05 14.25 -7.41
C PHE A 251 3.10 14.33 -5.88
N LEU A 252 2.13 14.98 -5.24
CA LEU A 252 2.02 15.03 -3.78
C LEU A 252 1.76 13.66 -3.17
N MET A 253 0.84 12.89 -3.74
CA MET A 253 0.56 11.53 -3.28
C MET A 253 1.76 10.61 -3.51
N PHE A 254 2.42 10.71 -4.66
CA PHE A 254 3.64 9.95 -4.95
C PHE A 254 4.75 10.25 -3.94
N TYR A 255 5.11 11.52 -3.77
CA TYR A 255 6.18 11.91 -2.86
C TYR A 255 5.81 11.65 -1.40
N GLY A 256 4.60 12.01 -0.97
CA GLY A 256 4.12 11.77 0.39
C GLY A 256 4.09 10.29 0.74
N PHE A 257 3.46 9.46 -0.09
CA PHE A 257 3.29 8.03 0.22
C PHE A 257 4.51 7.19 -0.16
N LEU A 258 4.90 7.14 -1.44
CA LEU A 258 5.96 6.23 -1.89
C LEU A 258 7.34 6.66 -1.40
N HIS A 259 7.61 7.96 -1.30
CA HIS A 259 8.89 8.44 -0.79
C HIS A 259 8.88 8.59 0.72
N CYS A 260 8.09 9.51 1.29
CA CYS A 260 8.17 9.84 2.71
C CYS A 260 7.63 8.73 3.61
N TRP A 261 6.41 8.23 3.38
CA TRP A 261 5.78 7.23 4.24
C TRP A 261 6.50 5.88 4.23
N LEU A 262 6.85 5.35 3.05
CA LEU A 262 7.60 4.09 2.97
C LEU A 262 9.00 4.22 3.57
N ASN A 263 9.73 5.33 3.36
CA ASN A 263 11.03 5.53 3.98
C ASN A 263 10.94 5.77 5.50
N LEU A 264 9.86 6.39 5.99
CA LEU A 264 9.59 6.53 7.41
C LEU A 264 9.50 5.15 8.07
N PHE A 265 8.65 4.27 7.53
CA PHE A 265 8.52 2.89 8.03
C PHE A 265 9.81 2.09 7.83
N ALA A 266 10.52 2.30 6.72
CA ALA A 266 11.80 1.64 6.49
C ALA A 266 12.84 2.01 7.54
N GLU A 267 12.96 3.29 7.90
CA GLU A 267 13.90 3.72 8.93
C GLU A 267 13.49 3.22 10.32
N LEU A 268 12.19 3.31 10.68
CA LEU A 268 11.66 2.82 11.95
C LEU A 268 11.89 1.31 12.14
N LEU A 269 11.68 0.52 11.08
CA LEU A 269 11.86 -0.93 11.10
C LEU A 269 13.28 -1.37 10.78
N ARG A 270 14.22 -0.44 10.56
CA ARG A 270 15.59 -0.72 10.09
C ARG A 270 15.62 -1.54 8.81
N PHE A 271 14.65 -1.36 7.92
CA PHE A 271 14.60 -1.98 6.61
C PHE A 271 15.65 -1.33 5.68
N GLY A 272 16.56 -2.16 5.17
CA GLY A 272 17.70 -1.74 4.36
C GLY A 272 17.40 -1.59 2.88
N ASP A 273 16.41 -2.32 2.37
CA ASP A 273 16.02 -2.25 0.96
C ASP A 273 15.04 -1.09 0.75
N ARG A 274 15.50 0.00 0.14
CA ARG A 274 14.73 1.27 0.05
C ARG A 274 14.40 1.65 -1.38
N LEU A 275 14.54 0.71 -2.31
CA LEU A 275 14.25 0.92 -3.72
C LEU A 275 12.75 0.71 -3.97
N PHE A 276 11.93 1.70 -3.59
CA PHE A 276 10.46 1.61 -3.75
C PHE A 276 9.97 2.04 -5.13
N TYR A 277 10.77 2.81 -5.86
CA TYR A 277 10.49 3.31 -7.20
C TYR A 277 11.80 3.65 -7.93
N LEU A 278 11.73 3.70 -9.26
CA LEU A 278 12.80 4.17 -10.15
C LEU A 278 12.43 5.52 -10.76
N ASP A 279 13.27 6.03 -11.65
CA ASP A 279 13.07 7.26 -12.42
C ASP A 279 11.97 7.12 -13.49
N TRP A 280 10.75 6.82 -13.04
CA TRP A 280 9.57 6.58 -13.87
C TRP A 280 9.22 7.75 -14.79
N TRP A 281 9.61 8.97 -14.42
CA TRP A 281 9.42 10.18 -15.23
C TRP A 281 10.29 10.20 -16.49
N ASN A 282 11.34 9.36 -16.57
CA ASN A 282 12.17 9.17 -17.76
C ASN A 282 11.67 8.02 -18.65
N SER A 283 10.55 7.37 -18.31
CA SER A 283 10.04 6.22 -19.07
C SER A 283 9.57 6.66 -20.47
N THR A 284 10.08 6.00 -21.50
CA THR A 284 9.69 6.23 -22.91
C THR A 284 8.52 5.35 -23.35
N THR A 285 8.23 4.28 -22.60
CA THR A 285 7.13 3.35 -22.88
C THR A 285 6.23 3.17 -21.66
N TYR A 286 4.95 2.87 -21.88
CA TYR A 286 4.01 2.56 -20.80
C TYR A 286 4.45 1.34 -19.98
N ALA A 287 5.04 0.33 -20.63
CA ALA A 287 5.52 -0.86 -19.94
C ALA A 287 6.63 -0.52 -18.94
N ASP A 288 7.55 0.38 -19.29
CA ASP A 288 8.62 0.80 -18.40
C ASP A 288 8.10 1.69 -17.27
N TYR A 289 7.10 2.54 -17.54
CA TYR A 289 6.42 3.33 -16.50
C TYR A 289 5.82 2.44 -15.40
N TYR A 290 5.05 1.40 -15.76
CA TYR A 290 4.45 0.50 -14.76
C TYR A 290 5.48 -0.30 -13.96
N ARG A 291 6.66 -0.57 -14.53
CA ARG A 291 7.76 -1.27 -13.86
C ARG A 291 8.60 -0.37 -12.95
N SER A 292 8.50 0.95 -13.11
CA SER A 292 9.35 1.92 -12.42
C SER A 292 8.60 2.75 -11.38
N TRP A 293 7.29 2.93 -11.54
CA TRP A 293 6.48 3.81 -10.67
C TRP A 293 6.38 3.31 -9.22
N ASN A 294 5.97 2.06 -9.01
CA ASN A 294 5.77 1.46 -7.69
C ASN A 294 6.31 0.02 -7.68
N LEU A 295 7.58 -0.12 -7.32
CA LEU A 295 8.26 -1.40 -7.28
C LEU A 295 7.64 -2.35 -6.24
N VAL A 296 7.15 -1.83 -5.12
CA VAL A 296 6.57 -2.66 -4.05
C VAL A 296 5.36 -3.48 -4.55
N VAL A 297 4.49 -2.85 -5.33
CA VAL A 297 3.32 -3.53 -5.93
C VAL A 297 3.72 -4.30 -7.17
N HIS A 298 4.58 -3.73 -8.02
CA HIS A 298 5.08 -4.39 -9.22
C HIS A 298 5.75 -5.73 -8.90
N ASP A 299 6.63 -5.77 -7.90
CA ASP A 299 7.37 -6.98 -7.52
C ASP A 299 6.45 -8.06 -6.97
N TRP A 300 5.39 -7.68 -6.26
CA TRP A 300 4.36 -8.60 -5.83
C TRP A 300 3.61 -9.19 -7.04
N LEU A 301 3.11 -8.34 -7.94
CA LEU A 301 2.39 -8.77 -9.14
C LEU A 301 3.27 -9.67 -10.00
N PHE A 302 4.53 -9.30 -10.20
CA PHE A 302 5.47 -10.07 -11.00
C PHE A 302 5.79 -11.45 -10.38
N THR A 303 6.08 -11.48 -9.08
CA THR A 303 6.51 -12.70 -8.38
C THR A 303 5.36 -13.69 -8.20
N TYR A 304 4.16 -13.18 -7.93
CA TYR A 304 3.05 -13.99 -7.44
C TYR A 304 1.90 -14.16 -8.44
N VAL A 305 1.68 -13.19 -9.33
CA VAL A 305 0.60 -13.26 -10.33
C VAL A 305 1.20 -13.62 -11.68
N TYR A 306 2.09 -12.78 -12.21
CA TYR A 306 2.68 -12.98 -13.54
C TYR A 306 3.42 -14.32 -13.67
N THR A 307 4.32 -14.63 -12.72
CA THR A 307 5.13 -15.86 -12.79
C THR A 307 4.26 -17.13 -12.75
N ASP A 308 3.16 -17.09 -11.99
CA ASP A 308 2.25 -18.22 -11.86
C ASP A 308 1.32 -18.33 -13.08
N ALA A 309 0.75 -17.21 -13.54
CA ALA A 309 -0.03 -17.14 -14.78
C ALA A 309 0.81 -17.58 -15.99
N TYR A 310 2.06 -17.14 -16.08
CA TYR A 310 2.98 -17.52 -17.15
C TYR A 310 3.23 -19.03 -17.21
N LYS A 311 3.27 -19.71 -16.06
CA LYS A 311 3.38 -21.17 -16.01
C LYS A 311 2.07 -21.85 -16.42
N ILE A 312 0.93 -21.34 -15.96
CA ILE A 312 -0.41 -21.89 -16.27
C ILE A 312 -0.72 -21.77 -17.76
N PHE A 313 -0.40 -20.65 -18.39
CA PHE A 313 -0.65 -20.40 -19.82
C PHE A 313 0.48 -20.92 -20.74
N ASN A 314 1.19 -21.99 -20.36
CA ASN A 314 2.24 -22.61 -21.16
C ASN A 314 3.28 -21.60 -21.71
N ARG A 315 3.72 -20.66 -20.87
CA ARG A 315 4.73 -19.64 -21.19
C ARG A 315 4.29 -18.61 -22.24
N ASN A 316 2.98 -18.38 -22.39
CA ASN A 316 2.47 -17.29 -23.21
C ASN A 316 2.54 -15.94 -22.46
N LYS A 317 3.45 -15.06 -22.90
CA LYS A 317 3.65 -13.73 -22.30
C LYS A 317 2.41 -12.84 -22.38
N ARG A 318 1.68 -12.85 -23.51
CA ARG A 318 0.53 -11.95 -23.71
C ARG A 318 -0.63 -12.32 -22.79
N ALA A 319 -0.94 -13.61 -22.70
CA ALA A 319 -1.98 -14.11 -21.81
C ALA A 319 -1.64 -13.83 -20.33
N ALA A 320 -0.39 -14.05 -19.93
CA ALA A 320 0.05 -13.78 -18.56
C ALA A 320 -0.01 -12.29 -18.20
N MET A 321 0.34 -11.40 -19.15
CA MET A 321 0.24 -9.95 -18.93
C MET A 321 -1.22 -9.44 -18.86
N LEU A 322 -2.18 -10.12 -19.49
CA LEU A 322 -3.59 -9.73 -19.44
C LEU A 322 -4.26 -10.07 -18.10
N VAL A 323 -3.72 -11.06 -17.38
CA VAL A 323 -4.20 -11.44 -16.04
C VAL A 323 -3.68 -10.52 -14.94
N VAL A 324 -2.52 -9.90 -15.15
CA VAL A 324 -1.85 -9.00 -14.20
C VAL A 324 -2.47 -7.61 -14.25
#